data_AF-A0A1J5N9S7-F1
#
_entry.id   AF-A0A1J5N9S7-F1
#
_cell.length_a   1.000
_cell.length_b   1.000
_cell.length_c   1.000
_cell.angle_alpha   90.00
_cell.angle_beta   90.00
_cell.angle_gamma   90.00
#
_symmetry.space_group_name_H-M   'P 1'
#
loop_
_entity.id
_entity.type
_entity.pdbx_description
1 polymer ?
#
loop_
_entity_poly.entity_id
_entity_poly.type
_entity_poly.pdbx_seq_one_letter_code
_entity_poly.pdbx_strand_id
1 'polypeptide(L)' 'MPGVYFDDNDNFDVSLRRFKKQVEKAGILSELKKRQHYEKPSVQKKKKKAAAKKRLAKKMRKMRSM' A
#
# COMPACT_ATOMS: atom_id res chain seq x y z
N MET A 1 6.55 -10.57 -4.37
CA MET A 1 5.48 -10.95 -3.43
C MET A 1 5.99 -10.79 -2.01
N PRO A 2 5.14 -10.42 -1.04
CA PRO A 2 5.54 -10.35 0.36
C PRO A 2 5.88 -11.75 0.88
N GLY A 3 7.00 -11.85 1.59
CA GLY A 3 7.51 -13.09 2.17
C GLY A 3 8.31 -12.75 3.41
N VAL A 4 8.02 -13.44 4.51
CA VAL A 4 8.74 -13.32 5.77
C VAL A 4 9.29 -14.71 6.09
N TYR A 5 10.61 -14.80 6.20
CA TYR A 5 11.31 -16.00 6.63
C TYR A 5 11.50 -15.89 8.15
N PHE A 6 11.24 -16.99 8.85
CA PHE A 6 11.36 -17.10 10.30
C PHE A 6 12.67 -17.80 10.64
N ASP A 7 13.28 -17.42 11.76
CA ASP A 7 14.35 -18.16 12.41
C ASP A 7 13.82 -18.75 13.74
N ASP A 8 14.45 -19.79 14.29
CA ASP A 8 13.90 -20.58 15.41
C ASP A 8 13.72 -19.79 16.72
N ASN A 9 14.31 -18.60 16.83
CA ASN A 9 14.19 -17.69 17.98
C ASN A 9 13.23 -16.51 17.77
N ASP A 10 12.56 -16.40 16.61
CA ASP A 10 11.67 -15.28 16.33
C ASP A 10 10.27 -15.46 16.94
N ASN A 11 9.76 -14.40 17.58
CA ASN A 11 8.40 -14.37 18.08
C ASN A 11 7.40 -14.26 16.90
N PHE A 12 6.51 -15.25 16.78
CA PHE A 12 5.51 -15.38 15.72
C PHE A 12 4.68 -14.10 15.48
N ASP A 13 4.27 -13.43 16.55
CA ASP A 13 3.44 -12.23 16.47
C ASP A 13 4.14 -11.06 15.78
N VAL A 14 5.46 -10.94 15.98
CA VAL A 14 6.27 -9.88 15.37
C VAL A 14 6.36 -10.10 13.87
N SER A 15 6.59 -11.33 13.46
CA SER A 15 6.68 -11.72 12.05
C SER A 15 5.34 -11.61 11.33
N LEU A 16 4.23 -11.97 11.98
CA LEU A 16 2.89 -11.75 11.45
C LEU A 16 2.61 -10.26 11.21
N ARG A 17 3.03 -9.40 12.16
CA ARG A 17 2.89 -7.94 12.01
C ARG A 17 3.76 -7.41 10.87
N ARG A 18 4.98 -7.93 10.70
CA ARG A 18 5.87 -7.57 9.58
C ARG A 18 5.27 -8.00 8.24
N PHE A 19 4.69 -9.20 8.17
CA PHE A 19 4.02 -9.70 6.98
C PHE A 19 2.81 -8.83 6.60
N LYS A 20 1.94 -8.51 7.57
CA LYS A 20 0.79 -7.60 7.35
C LYS A 20 1.25 -6.24 6.79
N LYS A 21 2.31 -5.66 7.38
CA LYS A 21 2.91 -4.41 6.86
C LYS A 21 3.47 -4.57 5.44
N GLN A 22 4.11 -5.69 5.10
CA GLN A 22 4.60 -5.94 3.75
C GLN A 22 3.45 -6.07 2.74
N VAL A 23 2.36 -6.78 3.09
CA VAL A 23 1.16 -6.90 2.26
C VAL A 23 0.51 -5.54 2.01
N GLU A 24 0.39 -4.72 3.06
CA GLU A 24 -0.10 -3.34 2.95
C GLU A 24 0.81 -2.47 2.07
N LYS A 25 2.13 -2.57 2.25
CA LYS A 25 3.12 -1.83 1.45
C LYS A 25 3.10 -2.25 -0.01
N ALA A 26 2.92 -3.54 -0.29
CA ALA A 26 2.78 -4.08 -1.63
C ALA A 26 1.46 -3.63 -2.30
N GLY A 27 0.45 -3.21 -1.51
CA GLY A 27 -0.79 -2.64 -2.04
C GLY A 27 -1.70 -3.67 -2.71
N ILE A 28 -1.51 -4.97 -2.42
CA ILE A 28 -2.23 -6.09 -3.05
C ILE A 28 -3.75 -5.94 -2.92
N LEU A 29 -4.24 -5.55 -1.74
CA LEU A 29 -5.67 -5.30 -1.51
C LEU A 29 -6.23 -4.14 -2.36
N SER A 30 -5.42 -3.09 -2.56
CA SER A 30 -5.80 -1.96 -3.40
C SER A 30 -5.79 -2.31 -4.89
N GLU A 31 -4.92 -3.22 -5.29
CA GLU A 31 -4.85 -3.74 -6.65
C GLU A 31 -6.03 -4.67 -6.96
N LEU A 32 -6.36 -5.58 -6.03
CA LEU A 32 -7.51 -6.46 -6.14
C LEU A 32 -8.80 -5.64 -6.35
N LYS A 33 -9.03 -4.59 -5.53
CA LYS A 33 -10.20 -3.71 -5.68
C LYS A 33 -10.26 -2.96 -7.02
N LYS A 34 -9.11 -2.63 -7.62
CA LYS A 34 -9.04 -1.98 -8.94
C LYS A 34 -9.32 -2.94 -10.09
N ARG A 35 -9.02 -4.23 -9.90
CA ARG A 35 -9.20 -5.28 -10.93
C ARG A 35 -10.57 -5.96 -10.87
N GLN A 36 -11.34 -5.75 -9.79
CA GLN A 36 -12.69 -6.32 -9.61
C GLN A 36 -13.69 -5.95 -10.71
N HIS A 37 -13.55 -4.77 -11.32
CA HIS A 37 -14.44 -4.31 -12.39
C HIS A 37 -13.64 -3.62 -13.48
N TYR A 38 -14.11 -3.70 -14.72
CA TYR A 38 -13.53 -2.93 -15.80
C TYR A 38 -13.77 -1.44 -15.57
N GLU A 39 -12.69 -0.68 -15.55
CA GLU A 39 -12.73 0.76 -15.47
C GLU A 39 -12.14 1.33 -16.77
N LYS A 40 -12.88 2.24 -17.42
CA LYS A 40 -12.42 2.86 -18.68
C LYS A 40 -11.04 3.51 -18.47
N PRO A 41 -10.09 3.41 -19.44
CA PRO A 41 -8.73 3.94 -19.29
C PRO A 41 -8.65 5.40 -18.86
N SER A 42 -9.61 6.23 -19.29
CA SER A 42 -9.71 7.64 -18.88
C SER A 42 -9.94 7.81 -17.37
N VAL A 43 -10.84 7.00 -16.79
CA VAL A 43 -11.18 7.07 -15.37
C VAL A 43 -10.02 6.53 -14.51
N GLN A 44 -9.34 5.48 -14.97
CA GLN A 44 -8.11 4.99 -14.34
C GLN A 44 -7.02 6.07 -14.29
N LYS A 45 -6.78 6.77 -15.41
CA LYS A 45 -5.83 7.90 -15.49
C LYS A 45 -6.22 9.03 -14.53
N LYS A 46 -7.51 9.38 -14.43
CA LYS A 46 -8.03 10.40 -13.51
C LYS A 46 -7.81 10.00 -12.04
N LYS A 47 -8.16 8.76 -11.67
CA LYS A 47 -7.94 8.22 -10.31
C LYS A 47 -6.45 8.18 -9.95
N LYS A 48 -5.56 7.78 -10.87
CA LYS A 48 -4.11 7.77 -10.65
C LYS A 48 -3.57 9.18 -10.36
N LYS A 49 -3.97 10.19 -11.13
CA LYS A 49 -3.58 11.59 -10.91
C LYS A 49 -4.09 12.12 -9.56
N ALA A 50 -5.34 11.83 -9.20
CA ALA A 50 -5.93 12.23 -7.91
C ALA A 50 -5.20 11.59 -6.72
N ALA A 51 -4.88 10.30 -6.81
CA ALA A 51 -4.13 9.59 -5.77
C ALA A 51 -2.71 10.16 -5.58
N ALA A 52 -2.02 10.50 -6.68
CA ALA A 52 -0.69 11.13 -6.63
C ALA A 52 -0.74 12.51 -5.95
N LYS A 53 -1.70 13.37 -6.32
CA LYS A 53 -1.92 14.68 -5.69
C LYS A 53 -2.20 14.55 -4.19
N LYS A 54 -3.08 13.62 -3.80
CA LYS A 54 -3.39 13.34 -2.38
C LYS A 54 -2.16 12.88 -1.61
N ARG A 55 -1.31 12.04 -2.21
CA ARG A 55 -0.05 11.57 -1.59
C ARG A 55 0.93 12.72 -1.39
N LEU A 56 1.07 13.61 -2.38
CA LEU A 56 1.93 14.78 -2.29
C LEU A 56 1.45 15.75 -1.19
N ALA A 57 0.16 16.06 -1.16
CA ALA A 57 -0.44 16.92 -0.14
C ALA A 57 -0.20 16.38 1.29
N LYS A 58 -0.36 15.06 1.49
CA LYS A 58 -0.03 14.43 2.78
C LYS A 58 1.45 14.55 3.14
N LYS A 59 2.35 14.41 2.17
CA LYS A 59 3.81 14.56 2.39
C LYS A 59 4.16 15.99 2.80
N MET A 60 3.60 16.98 2.09
CA MET A 60 3.81 18.41 2.39
C MET A 60 3.27 18.78 3.78
N ARG A 61 2.08 18.28 4.15
CA ARG A 61 1.53 18.51 5.50
C ARG A 61 2.43 17.95 6.60
N LYS A 62 3.01 16.76 6.39
CA LYS A 62 3.93 16.14 7.35
C LYS A 62 5.25 16.91 7.47
N MET A 63 5.75 17.46 6.36
CA MET A 63 6.96 18.27 6.34
C MET A 63 6.76 19.62 7.01
N ARG A 64 5.56 20.19 6.91
CA ARG A 64 5.18 21.46 7.56
C ARG A 64 4.87 21.32 9.05
N SER A 65 4.63 20.09 9.53
CA SER A 65 4.39 19.79 10.95
C SER A 65 5.60 19.17 11.65
N MET A 66 6.73 19.04 10.96
CA MET A 66 8.06 18.92 11.56
C MET A 66 8.61 20.32 11.75
#